data_AF-S9QFK7-F1
#
_entry.id   AF-S9QFK7-F1
#
_cell.length_a   1.000
_cell.length_b   1.000
_cell.length_c   1.000
_cell.angle_alpha   90.00
_cell.angle_beta   90.00
_cell.angle_gamma   90.00
#
_symmetry.space_group_name_H-M   'P 1'
#
loop_
_entity.id
_entity.type
_entity.pdbx_description
1 polymer ?
#
loop_
_entity_poly.entity_id
_entity_poly.type
_entity_poly.pdbx_seq_one_letter_code
_entity_poly.pdbx_strand_id
1 'polypeptide(L)'
;MTHAAAHSADDTELTNAPSFGRDKQSWYRDGFDKVYEVFWLNVFGPKLVESIGRERVLSTPAWRVEELPNGCVLLVTRPTASDFASDEARLAQARAHVHLRPDLDFDTVLRTLRARSATLAPVQPLFPPDVAPLLSRVVDHVASHQRQRTIAELNTWRPPEPEEWRPSSSALPPDVEDPERACEHYRHLAEHLVALLHTEVPSVFDATPESLTEVDFYLWREEFPTSRPREAIDAHAVPALGAYLGEVLVRHLGGQWLPRQKLEEAQVRVGPRLWLPFIRARHALSSRQALLDASLTQLYRVAERHRG
;
A
#
# COMPACT_ATOMS: atom_id res chain seq x y z
N MET A 1 -13.95 -26.42 22.06
CA MET A 1 -13.57 -25.01 21.80
C MET A 1 -12.89 -24.48 23.05
N THR A 2 -11.65 -24.01 22.95
CA THR A 2 -10.88 -23.47 24.11
C THR A 2 -11.17 -21.99 24.34
N HIS A 3 -11.31 -21.23 23.25
CA HIS A 3 -11.63 -19.82 23.27
C HIS A 3 -12.20 -19.41 21.90
N ALA A 4 -13.12 -18.45 21.87
CA ALA A 4 -13.54 -17.72 20.67
C ALA A 4 -13.70 -16.24 20.99
N ALA A 5 -13.51 -15.35 20.02
CA ALA A 5 -13.64 -13.92 20.22
C ALA A 5 -14.14 -13.21 18.97
N ALA A 6 -14.70 -12.01 19.15
CA ALA A 6 -15.03 -11.09 18.07
C ALA A 6 -14.57 -9.66 18.43
N HIS A 7 -13.99 -8.98 17.45
CA HIS A 7 -13.46 -7.63 17.55
C HIS A 7 -13.30 -7.01 16.15
N SER A 8 -12.83 -5.76 16.08
CA SER A 8 -12.34 -5.21 14.82
C SER A 8 -11.25 -6.09 14.24
N ALA A 9 -11.38 -6.46 12.96
CA ALA A 9 -10.37 -7.25 12.25
C ALA A 9 -9.02 -6.53 12.27
N ASP A 10 -9.02 -5.21 12.06
CA ASP A 10 -7.79 -4.42 12.05
C ASP A 10 -7.09 -4.42 13.40
N ASP A 11 -7.83 -4.22 14.48
CA ASP A 11 -7.25 -4.25 15.83
C ASP A 11 -6.81 -5.66 16.22
N THR A 12 -7.48 -6.70 15.70
CA THR A 12 -7.09 -8.10 15.89
C THR A 12 -5.74 -8.39 15.23
N GLU A 13 -5.53 -7.95 13.99
CA GLU A 13 -4.25 -8.07 13.29
C GLU A 13 -3.12 -7.35 14.05
N LEU A 14 -3.37 -6.16 14.61
CA LEU A 14 -2.38 -5.44 15.43
C LEU A 14 -1.99 -6.18 16.72
N THR A 15 -2.78 -7.16 17.17
CA THR A 15 -2.41 -8.04 18.30
C THR A 15 -1.68 -9.31 17.88
N ASN A 16 -1.52 -9.54 16.58
CA ASN A 16 -1.03 -10.80 16.02
C ASN A 16 -1.85 -12.01 16.48
N ALA A 17 -3.15 -11.81 16.77
CA ALA A 17 -4.03 -12.90 17.16
C ALA A 17 -4.23 -13.89 15.99
N PRO A 18 -4.38 -15.19 16.27
CA PRO A 18 -4.43 -15.81 17.59
C PRO A 18 -3.06 -16.22 18.16
N SER A 19 -1.96 -15.95 17.44
CA SER A 19 -0.63 -16.38 17.84
C SER A 19 -0.08 -15.56 19.02
N PHE A 20 -0.39 -14.26 19.06
CA PHE A 20 0.15 -13.28 20.00
C PHE A 20 1.69 -13.28 20.02
N GLY A 21 2.31 -13.43 18.84
CA GLY A 21 3.77 -13.50 18.69
C GLY A 21 4.37 -14.88 18.93
N ARG A 22 3.58 -15.90 19.28
CA ARG A 22 4.05 -17.28 19.41
C ARG A 22 4.28 -17.93 18.05
N ASP A 23 5.27 -18.81 17.96
CA ASP A 23 5.47 -19.63 16.77
C ASP A 23 4.32 -20.63 16.57
N LYS A 24 4.18 -21.14 15.34
CA LYS A 24 3.08 -22.06 14.97
C LYS A 24 3.07 -23.33 15.82
N GLN A 25 4.24 -23.91 16.15
CA GLN A 25 4.28 -25.16 16.93
C GLN A 25 3.78 -24.92 18.36
N SER A 26 4.25 -23.86 19.01
CA SER A 26 3.79 -23.47 20.35
C SER A 26 2.29 -23.17 20.37
N TRP A 27 1.78 -22.43 19.37
CA TRP A 27 0.35 -22.16 19.23
C TRP A 27 -0.50 -23.43 19.10
N TYR A 28 -0.12 -24.37 18.22
CA TYR A 28 -0.88 -25.61 18.03
C TYR A 28 -0.85 -26.52 19.26
N ARG A 29 0.29 -26.56 19.96
CA ARG A 29 0.47 -27.39 21.17
C ARG A 29 -0.32 -26.85 22.36
N ASP A 30 -0.17 -25.56 22.64
CA ASP A 30 -0.65 -24.97 23.89
C ASP A 30 -2.04 -24.32 23.74
N GLY A 31 -2.42 -23.93 22.52
CA GLY A 31 -3.68 -23.26 22.24
C GLY A 31 -3.85 -21.97 23.07
N PHE A 32 -5.02 -21.83 23.68
CA PHE A 32 -5.31 -20.80 24.68
C PHE A 32 -5.20 -21.40 26.09
N ASP A 33 -3.99 -21.42 26.62
CA ASP A 33 -3.64 -21.83 27.98
C ASP A 33 -3.83 -20.72 29.02
N LYS A 34 -3.89 -19.46 28.57
CA LYS A 34 -4.20 -18.26 29.36
C LYS A 34 -4.93 -17.21 28.52
N VAL A 35 -5.39 -16.14 29.18
CA VAL A 35 -5.92 -14.94 28.50
C VAL A 35 -4.73 -14.12 27.99
N TYR A 36 -4.53 -14.09 26.68
CA TYR A 36 -3.49 -13.29 26.02
C TYR A 36 -3.95 -11.86 25.73
N GLU A 37 -5.23 -11.71 25.40
CA GLU A 37 -5.89 -10.43 25.16
C GLU A 37 -7.39 -10.61 25.46
N VAL A 38 -8.06 -9.51 25.80
CA VAL A 38 -9.52 -9.45 25.90
C VAL A 38 -10.03 -8.62 24.74
N PHE A 39 -10.94 -9.17 23.93
CA PHE A 39 -11.58 -8.46 22.82
C PHE A 39 -12.95 -7.88 23.22
N TRP A 40 -13.66 -7.22 22.28
CA TRP A 40 -15.02 -6.73 22.54
C TRP A 40 -15.96 -7.86 23.02
N LEU A 41 -15.94 -9.01 22.35
CA LEU A 41 -16.64 -10.22 22.75
C LEU A 41 -15.65 -11.38 22.89
N ASN A 42 -15.78 -12.15 23.97
CA ASN A 42 -14.98 -13.34 24.24
C ASN A 42 -15.87 -14.46 24.74
N VAL A 43 -15.57 -15.69 24.35
CA VAL A 43 -16.17 -16.92 24.85
C VAL A 43 -15.05 -17.78 25.40
N PHE A 44 -14.97 -17.87 26.73
CA PHE A 44 -13.98 -18.68 27.41
C PHE A 44 -14.49 -20.13 27.55
N GLY A 45 -13.72 -21.09 27.05
CA GLY A 45 -14.04 -22.51 27.21
C GLY A 45 -13.89 -22.97 28.67
N PRO A 46 -14.56 -24.06 29.09
CA PRO A 46 -14.64 -24.48 30.49
C PRO A 46 -13.26 -24.70 31.13
N LYS A 47 -12.30 -25.28 30.40
CA LYS A 47 -10.92 -25.47 30.89
C LYS A 47 -10.22 -24.15 31.26
N LEU A 48 -10.41 -23.11 30.45
CA LEU A 48 -9.82 -21.79 30.68
C LEU A 48 -10.56 -21.05 31.80
N VAL A 49 -11.87 -21.23 31.91
CA VAL A 49 -12.68 -20.71 33.03
C VAL A 49 -12.22 -21.32 34.36
N GLU A 50 -11.98 -22.64 34.38
CA GLU A 50 -11.46 -23.34 35.55
C GLU A 50 -10.05 -22.87 35.93
N SER A 51 -9.14 -22.67 34.96
CA SER A 51 -7.76 -22.25 35.25
C SER A 51 -7.66 -20.80 35.77
N ILE A 52 -8.52 -19.90 35.30
CA ILE A 52 -8.60 -18.52 35.81
C ILE A 52 -9.34 -18.46 37.15
N GLY A 53 -10.29 -19.38 37.37
CA GLY A 53 -11.21 -19.41 38.49
C GLY A 53 -12.59 -18.88 38.08
N ARG A 54 -13.62 -19.73 38.20
CA ARG A 54 -14.99 -19.44 37.73
C ARG A 54 -15.56 -18.14 38.30
N GLU A 55 -15.42 -17.94 39.61
CA GLU A 55 -15.90 -16.73 40.30
C GLU A 55 -15.26 -15.46 39.74
N ARG A 56 -13.95 -15.50 39.45
CA ARG A 56 -13.23 -14.37 38.84
C ARG A 56 -13.77 -14.08 37.44
N VAL A 57 -13.96 -15.11 36.62
CA VAL A 57 -14.51 -14.91 35.26
C VAL A 57 -15.92 -14.32 35.32
N LEU A 58 -16.80 -14.83 36.19
CA LEU A 58 -18.18 -14.36 36.32
C LEU A 58 -18.29 -12.95 36.93
N SER A 59 -17.31 -12.53 37.72
CA SER A 59 -17.23 -11.18 38.31
C SER A 59 -16.46 -10.17 37.45
N THR A 60 -16.10 -10.53 36.21
CA THR A 60 -15.33 -9.63 35.33
C THR A 60 -16.08 -8.33 35.08
N PRO A 61 -15.45 -7.16 35.26
CA PRO A 61 -16.07 -5.87 35.01
C PRO A 61 -16.31 -5.71 33.49
N ALA A 62 -17.55 -5.91 33.06
CA ALA A 62 -17.97 -5.87 31.67
C ALA A 62 -19.46 -5.53 31.55
N TRP A 63 -19.91 -5.20 30.33
CA TRP A 63 -21.32 -4.91 30.07
C TRP A 63 -22.21 -6.15 30.25
N ARG A 64 -21.74 -7.32 29.82
CA ARG A 64 -22.43 -8.61 30.01
C ARG A 64 -21.44 -9.71 30.29
N VAL A 65 -21.75 -10.52 31.31
CA VAL A 65 -21.09 -11.78 31.62
C VAL A 65 -22.16 -12.84 31.78
N GLU A 66 -22.06 -13.94 31.04
CA GLU A 66 -23.09 -14.97 31.02
C GLU A 66 -22.47 -16.37 30.98
N GLU A 67 -22.88 -17.21 31.91
CA GLU A 67 -22.53 -18.63 31.92
C GLU A 67 -23.42 -19.40 30.92
N LEU A 68 -22.79 -20.19 30.06
CA LEU A 68 -23.47 -21.01 29.06
C LEU A 68 -23.70 -22.43 29.57
N PRO A 69 -24.69 -23.19 29.06
CA PRO A 69 -25.05 -24.53 29.57
C PRO A 69 -23.92 -25.57 29.53
N ASN A 70 -22.91 -25.36 28.69
CA ASN A 70 -21.74 -26.23 28.55
C ASN A 70 -20.56 -25.83 29.45
N GLY A 71 -20.76 -24.90 30.37
CA GLY A 71 -19.75 -24.41 31.30
C GLY A 71 -18.78 -23.37 30.71
N CYS A 72 -18.97 -22.95 29.46
CA CYS A 72 -18.32 -21.77 28.90
C CYS A 72 -18.85 -20.48 29.54
N VAL A 73 -18.09 -19.39 29.41
CA VAL A 73 -18.56 -18.05 29.79
C VAL A 73 -18.44 -17.08 28.62
N LEU A 74 -19.54 -16.40 28.30
CA LEU A 74 -19.59 -15.27 27.38
C LEU A 74 -19.24 -13.99 28.16
N LEU A 75 -18.34 -13.18 27.61
CA LEU A 75 -17.94 -11.88 28.11
C LEU A 75 -18.07 -10.84 27.00
N VAL A 76 -18.81 -9.76 27.24
CA VAL A 76 -18.95 -8.63 26.31
C VAL A 76 -18.61 -7.34 27.05
N THR A 77 -17.56 -6.64 26.63
CA THR A 77 -17.02 -5.48 27.36
C THR A 77 -17.90 -4.24 27.24
N ARG A 78 -18.59 -4.07 26.10
CA ARG A 78 -19.42 -2.90 25.75
C ARG A 78 -20.66 -3.31 24.94
N PRO A 79 -21.78 -2.58 24.99
CA PRO A 79 -23.00 -2.92 24.25
C PRO A 79 -22.82 -2.89 22.72
N THR A 80 -21.91 -2.06 22.22
CA THR A 80 -21.67 -1.83 20.79
C THR A 80 -20.25 -2.23 20.40
N ALA A 81 -20.10 -2.81 19.20
CA ALA A 81 -18.80 -3.15 18.63
C ALA A 81 -18.20 -2.00 17.81
N SER A 82 -19.04 -1.07 17.32
CA SER A 82 -18.63 0.00 16.40
C SER A 82 -17.72 1.04 17.02
N ASP A 83 -17.77 1.22 18.35
CA ASP A 83 -16.94 2.15 19.12
C ASP A 83 -15.72 1.46 19.76
N PHE A 84 -15.26 0.31 19.23
CA PHE A 84 -14.17 -0.48 19.82
C PHE A 84 -12.87 0.30 20.07
N ALA A 85 -12.62 1.36 19.29
CA ALA A 85 -11.42 2.20 19.41
C ALA A 85 -11.60 3.41 20.35
N SER A 86 -12.81 3.66 20.86
CA SER A 86 -13.09 4.78 21.79
C SER A 86 -12.33 4.62 23.12
N ASP A 87 -12.13 5.75 23.82
CA ASP A 87 -11.45 5.73 25.11
C ASP A 87 -12.22 4.89 26.14
N GLU A 88 -13.56 5.00 26.14
CA GLU A 88 -14.43 4.21 27.00
C GLU A 88 -14.36 2.71 26.70
N ALA A 89 -14.28 2.32 25.43
CA ALA A 89 -14.09 0.93 25.04
C ALA A 89 -12.72 0.41 25.49
N ARG A 90 -11.64 1.19 25.32
CA ARG A 90 -10.30 0.80 25.78
C ARG A 90 -10.20 0.72 27.30
N LEU A 91 -10.87 1.60 28.03
CA LEU A 91 -10.98 1.53 29.49
C LEU A 91 -11.71 0.26 29.95
N ALA A 92 -12.85 -0.08 29.34
CA ALA A 92 -13.59 -1.31 29.65
C ALA A 92 -12.75 -2.56 29.33
N GLN A 93 -12.08 -2.57 28.19
CA GLN A 93 -11.18 -3.65 27.76
C GLN A 93 -10.01 -3.81 28.74
N ALA A 94 -9.34 -2.73 29.13
CA ALA A 94 -8.24 -2.76 30.08
C ALA A 94 -8.68 -3.30 31.45
N ARG A 95 -9.84 -2.85 31.97
CA ARG A 95 -10.40 -3.32 33.25
C ARG A 95 -10.69 -4.81 33.22
N ALA A 96 -11.34 -5.30 32.17
CA ALA A 96 -11.61 -6.72 32.01
C ALA A 96 -10.31 -7.53 31.90
N HIS A 97 -9.32 -7.04 31.15
CA HIS A 97 -8.05 -7.73 30.95
C HIS A 97 -7.28 -7.87 32.27
N VAL A 98 -7.05 -6.79 33.03
CA VAL A 98 -6.33 -6.89 34.32
C VAL A 98 -7.10 -7.66 35.38
N HIS A 99 -8.44 -7.68 35.33
CA HIS A 99 -9.23 -8.50 36.24
C HIS A 99 -9.01 -10.00 36.00
N LEU A 100 -8.95 -10.41 34.74
CA LEU A 100 -8.67 -11.79 34.33
C LEU A 100 -7.18 -12.16 34.45
N ARG A 101 -6.29 -11.17 34.38
CA ARG A 101 -4.83 -11.31 34.46
C ARG A 101 -4.26 -10.31 35.49
N PRO A 102 -4.36 -10.64 36.79
CA PRO A 102 -3.92 -9.73 37.87
C PRO A 102 -2.41 -9.48 37.90
N ASP A 103 -1.64 -10.26 37.14
CA ASP A 103 -0.21 -10.05 36.93
C ASP A 103 0.11 -8.88 35.98
N LEU A 104 -0.90 -8.33 35.28
CA LEU A 104 -0.73 -7.19 34.38
C LEU A 104 -0.95 -5.86 35.08
N ASP A 105 -0.16 -4.85 34.67
CA ASP A 105 -0.33 -3.47 35.09
C ASP A 105 -1.40 -2.73 34.25
N PHE A 106 -2.36 -2.10 34.92
CA PHE A 106 -3.49 -1.43 34.27
C PHE A 106 -3.06 -0.29 33.37
N ASP A 107 -2.17 0.58 33.83
CA ASP A 107 -1.76 1.76 33.07
C ASP A 107 -0.98 1.36 31.81
N THR A 108 -0.16 0.32 31.91
CA THR A 108 0.56 -0.25 30.76
C THR A 108 -0.37 -0.87 29.74
N VAL A 109 -1.38 -1.65 30.18
CA VAL A 109 -2.39 -2.24 29.29
C VAL A 109 -3.20 -1.14 28.60
N LEU A 110 -3.70 -0.16 29.35
CA LEU A 110 -4.50 0.94 28.82
C LEU A 110 -3.70 1.80 27.82
N ARG A 111 -2.44 2.13 28.13
CA ARG A 111 -1.56 2.86 27.21
C ARG A 111 -1.36 2.11 25.90
N THR A 112 -1.14 0.79 25.96
CA THR A 112 -0.97 -0.06 24.77
C THR A 112 -2.23 -0.12 23.92
N LEU A 113 -3.41 -0.21 24.56
CA LEU A 113 -4.71 -0.16 23.90
C LEU A 113 -4.97 1.18 23.20
N ARG A 114 -4.67 2.29 23.88
CA ARG A 114 -4.79 3.64 23.32
C ARG A 114 -3.85 3.88 22.14
N ALA A 115 -2.61 3.39 22.23
CA ALA A 115 -1.67 3.46 21.12
C ALA A 115 -2.19 2.73 19.86
N ARG A 116 -2.80 1.55 20.03
CA ARG A 116 -3.46 0.84 18.92
C ARG A 116 -4.63 1.63 18.32
N SER A 117 -5.50 2.20 19.16
CA SER A 117 -6.56 3.10 18.66
C SER A 117 -5.99 4.26 17.86
N ALA A 118 -4.90 4.88 18.32
CA ALA A 118 -4.25 5.96 17.60
C ALA A 118 -3.69 5.52 16.23
N THR A 119 -3.21 4.29 16.10
CA THR A 119 -2.78 3.71 14.81
C THR A 119 -3.94 3.56 13.81
N LEU A 120 -5.15 3.29 14.31
CA LEU A 120 -6.35 3.11 13.47
C LEU A 120 -7.17 4.40 13.29
N ALA A 121 -6.77 5.49 13.94
CA ALA A 121 -7.45 6.77 13.83
C ALA A 121 -7.43 7.26 12.38
N PRO A 122 -8.57 7.72 11.83
CA PRO A 122 -8.61 8.22 10.45
C PRO A 122 -7.62 9.37 10.22
N VAL A 123 -6.81 9.25 9.18
CA VAL A 123 -5.89 10.27 8.68
C VAL A 123 -6.42 10.76 7.34
N GLN A 124 -6.54 12.07 7.19
CA GLN A 124 -6.98 12.67 5.93
C GLN A 124 -5.86 12.56 4.87
N PRO A 125 -6.13 12.02 3.67
CA PRO A 125 -5.20 12.06 2.56
C PRO A 125 -4.94 13.50 2.08
N LEU A 126 -3.67 13.90 2.05
CA LEU A 126 -3.19 15.21 1.60
C LEU A 126 -2.07 15.02 0.56
N PHE A 127 -2.32 14.13 -0.40
CA PHE A 127 -1.33 13.73 -1.40
C PHE A 127 -0.99 14.85 -2.40
N PRO A 128 0.26 14.92 -2.89
CA PRO A 128 0.63 15.85 -3.94
C PRO A 128 -0.22 15.62 -5.21
N PRO A 129 -0.80 16.67 -5.82
CA PRO A 129 -1.79 16.53 -6.89
C PRO A 129 -1.34 15.68 -8.09
N ASP A 130 -0.06 15.79 -8.46
CA ASP A 130 0.51 15.09 -9.62
C ASP A 130 0.55 13.59 -9.49
N VAL A 131 0.56 13.08 -8.26
CA VAL A 131 0.64 11.64 -7.96
C VAL A 131 -0.52 11.17 -7.10
N ALA A 132 -1.46 12.06 -6.75
CA ALA A 132 -2.60 11.72 -5.90
C ALA A 132 -3.43 10.52 -6.43
N PRO A 133 -3.73 10.41 -7.75
CA PRO A 133 -4.43 9.24 -8.27
C PRO A 133 -3.67 7.91 -8.08
N LEU A 134 -2.33 7.93 -8.21
CA LEU A 134 -1.47 6.77 -7.98
C LEU A 134 -1.46 6.39 -6.50
N LEU A 135 -1.25 7.38 -5.62
CA LEU A 135 -1.17 7.16 -4.18
C LEU A 135 -2.50 6.67 -3.57
N SER A 136 -3.64 7.13 -4.09
CA SER A 136 -4.95 6.61 -3.67
C SER A 136 -5.04 5.10 -3.92
N ARG A 137 -4.62 4.62 -5.10
CA ARG A 137 -4.62 3.18 -5.40
C ARG A 137 -3.66 2.39 -4.50
N VAL A 138 -2.48 2.95 -4.21
CA VAL A 138 -1.54 2.36 -3.25
C VAL A 138 -2.20 2.18 -1.88
N VAL A 139 -2.90 3.20 -1.39
CA VAL A 139 -3.59 3.18 -0.09
C VAL A 139 -4.80 2.26 -0.06
N ASP A 140 -5.51 2.12 -1.18
CA ASP A 140 -6.63 1.19 -1.31
C ASP A 140 -6.15 -0.27 -1.33
N HIS A 141 -4.92 -0.52 -1.83
CA HIS A 141 -4.33 -1.85 -1.91
C HIS A 141 -3.73 -2.35 -0.59
N VAL A 142 -3.17 -1.47 0.25
CA VAL A 142 -2.59 -1.89 1.53
C VAL A 142 -3.67 -2.41 2.49
N ALA A 143 -3.27 -3.30 3.39
CA ALA A 143 -4.16 -3.84 4.40
C ALA A 143 -4.79 -2.71 5.23
N SER A 144 -6.08 -2.85 5.58
CA SER A 144 -6.85 -1.81 6.27
C SER A 144 -6.20 -1.33 7.58
N HIS A 145 -5.61 -2.25 8.36
CA HIS A 145 -4.87 -1.93 9.59
C HIS A 145 -3.57 -1.14 9.35
N GLN A 146 -3.04 -1.12 8.14
CA GLN A 146 -1.85 -0.34 7.75
C GLN A 146 -2.22 0.99 7.09
N ARG A 147 -3.44 1.10 6.55
CA ARG A 147 -3.90 2.19 5.70
C ARG A 147 -3.62 3.58 6.28
N GLN A 148 -4.01 3.81 7.54
CA GLN A 148 -3.85 5.14 8.17
C GLN A 148 -2.39 5.54 8.32
N ARG A 149 -1.53 4.56 8.66
CA ARG A 149 -0.09 4.76 8.73
C ARG A 149 0.49 5.06 7.34
N THR A 150 0.11 4.30 6.31
CA THR A 150 0.53 4.54 4.93
C THR A 150 0.13 5.93 4.45
N ILE A 151 -1.11 6.38 4.76
CA ILE A 151 -1.57 7.74 4.44
C ILE A 151 -0.67 8.78 5.13
N ALA A 152 -0.40 8.62 6.43
CA ALA A 152 0.45 9.54 7.18
C ALA A 152 1.87 9.63 6.61
N GLU A 153 2.47 8.49 6.27
CA GLU A 153 3.79 8.43 5.64
C GLU A 153 3.78 9.16 4.28
N LEU A 154 2.81 8.85 3.41
CA LEU A 154 2.67 9.49 2.10
C LEU A 154 2.34 10.99 2.14
N ASN A 155 1.64 11.46 3.19
CA ASN A 155 1.38 12.88 3.40
C ASN A 155 2.66 13.67 3.71
N THR A 156 3.61 13.03 4.40
CA THR A 156 4.92 13.64 4.72
C THR A 156 5.92 13.52 3.58
N TRP A 157 5.78 12.47 2.76
CA TRP A 157 6.59 12.28 1.58
C TRP A 157 6.33 13.36 0.52
N ARG A 158 7.37 13.67 -0.25
CA ARG A 158 7.31 14.58 -1.39
C ARG A 158 7.98 13.89 -2.57
N PRO A 159 7.27 13.72 -3.71
CA PRO A 159 7.88 13.13 -4.89
C PRO A 159 9.00 14.06 -5.38
N PRO A 160 10.18 13.52 -5.72
CA PRO A 160 11.24 14.32 -6.36
C PRO A 160 10.72 14.95 -7.65
N GLU A 161 11.12 16.19 -7.94
CA GLU A 161 10.79 16.82 -9.23
C GLU A 161 11.48 16.04 -10.37
N PRO A 162 10.79 15.78 -11.50
CA PRO A 162 11.42 15.10 -12.64
C PRO A 162 12.59 15.92 -13.20
N GLU A 163 13.79 15.33 -13.18
CA GLU A 163 15.01 15.92 -13.75
C GLU A 163 15.27 15.43 -15.19
N GLU A 164 14.45 14.50 -15.67
CA GLU A 164 14.52 13.89 -17.01
C GLU A 164 14.01 14.84 -18.11
N TRP A 165 14.49 16.08 -18.11
CA TRP A 165 14.24 17.04 -19.17
C TRP A 165 15.43 17.96 -19.45
N ARG A 166 15.46 18.56 -20.64
CA ARG A 166 16.41 19.62 -21.06
C ARG A 166 15.66 20.78 -21.71
N PRO A 167 16.21 22.00 -21.71
CA PRO A 167 15.64 23.11 -22.49
C PRO A 167 15.59 22.76 -23.98
N SER A 168 14.55 23.19 -24.69
CA SER A 168 14.42 22.95 -26.14
C SER A 168 15.57 23.55 -26.95
N SER A 169 16.21 24.62 -26.45
CA SER A 169 17.41 25.21 -27.04
C SER A 169 18.64 24.29 -26.99
N SER A 170 18.62 23.26 -26.15
CA SER A 170 19.68 22.24 -26.06
C SER A 170 19.43 21.03 -26.97
N ALA A 171 18.42 21.08 -27.85
CA ALA A 171 18.11 20.01 -28.78
C ALA A 171 19.31 19.76 -29.70
N LEU A 172 19.78 18.52 -29.73
CA LEU A 172 20.77 18.06 -30.69
C LEU A 172 20.06 17.61 -31.98
N PRO A 173 20.66 17.82 -33.16
CA PRO A 173 20.11 17.29 -34.42
C PRO A 173 20.07 15.75 -34.34
N PRO A 174 19.04 15.09 -34.91
CA PRO A 174 18.97 13.62 -34.94
C PRO A 174 20.28 12.99 -35.41
N ASP A 175 20.77 11.97 -34.71
CA ASP A 175 21.97 11.21 -35.07
C ASP A 175 21.64 9.85 -35.70
N VAL A 176 20.38 9.62 -36.01
CA VAL A 176 19.88 8.46 -36.74
C VAL A 176 19.85 8.73 -38.23
N GLU A 177 20.12 7.71 -39.05
CA GLU A 177 20.08 7.82 -40.51
C GLU A 177 18.66 8.12 -41.03
N ASP A 178 17.66 7.53 -40.38
CA ASP A 178 16.24 7.65 -40.73
C ASP A 178 15.40 7.92 -39.48
N PRO A 179 15.03 9.20 -39.23
CA PRO A 179 14.19 9.57 -38.09
C PRO A 179 12.80 8.94 -38.09
N GLU A 180 12.17 8.73 -39.26
CA GLU A 180 10.82 8.15 -39.34
C GLU A 180 10.84 6.68 -38.92
N ARG A 181 11.83 5.93 -39.43
CA ARG A 181 12.04 4.54 -39.04
C ARG A 181 12.40 4.38 -37.56
N ALA A 182 13.14 5.33 -36.98
CA ALA A 182 13.42 5.31 -35.56
C ALA A 182 12.14 5.52 -34.73
N CYS A 183 11.26 6.45 -35.13
CA CYS A 183 9.96 6.64 -34.49
C CYS A 183 9.03 5.43 -34.66
N GLU A 184 9.06 4.73 -35.79
CA GLU A 184 8.38 3.43 -35.98
C GLU A 184 8.86 2.38 -34.98
N HIS A 185 10.17 2.29 -34.78
CA HIS A 185 10.75 1.39 -33.79
C HIS A 185 10.25 1.70 -32.37
N TYR A 186 10.16 2.97 -31.98
CA TYR A 186 9.62 3.36 -30.68
C TYR A 186 8.15 2.97 -30.53
N ARG A 187 7.32 3.18 -31.56
CA ARG A 187 5.93 2.71 -31.56
C ARG A 187 5.84 1.20 -31.34
N HIS A 188 6.69 0.42 -32.00
CA HIS A 188 6.74 -1.03 -31.80
C HIS A 188 7.18 -1.42 -30.36
N LEU A 189 8.12 -0.68 -29.76
CA LEU A 189 8.45 -0.87 -28.34
C LEU A 189 7.26 -0.56 -27.41
N ALA A 190 6.48 0.49 -27.70
CA ALA A 190 5.27 0.79 -26.94
C ALA A 190 4.22 -0.32 -27.07
N GLU A 191 4.07 -0.94 -28.25
CA GLU A 191 3.23 -2.12 -28.46
C GLU A 191 3.69 -3.32 -27.62
N HIS A 192 4.99 -3.48 -27.37
CA HIS A 192 5.48 -4.51 -26.45
C HIS A 192 5.01 -4.29 -25.01
N LEU A 193 4.87 -3.04 -24.55
CA LEU A 193 4.30 -2.78 -23.22
C LEU A 193 2.83 -3.19 -23.19
N VAL A 194 2.07 -2.87 -24.24
CA VAL A 194 0.67 -3.30 -24.39
C VAL A 194 0.61 -4.83 -24.36
N ALA A 195 1.43 -5.52 -25.15
CA ALA A 195 1.49 -6.98 -25.14
C ALA A 195 1.82 -7.54 -23.74
N LEU A 196 2.74 -6.90 -23.01
CA LEU A 196 3.15 -7.31 -21.67
C LEU A 196 2.03 -7.12 -20.62
N LEU A 197 1.26 -6.03 -20.70
CA LEU A 197 0.40 -5.58 -19.61
C LEU A 197 -1.11 -5.65 -19.91
N HIS A 198 -1.54 -5.80 -21.16
CA HIS A 198 -2.96 -5.64 -21.55
C HIS A 198 -3.96 -6.51 -20.79
N THR A 199 -3.54 -7.66 -20.28
CA THR A 199 -4.43 -8.54 -19.50
C THR A 199 -4.72 -7.95 -18.12
N GLU A 200 -3.70 -7.41 -17.45
CA GLU A 200 -3.79 -6.88 -16.09
C GLU A 200 -4.12 -5.38 -16.06
N VAL A 201 -3.73 -4.66 -17.10
CA VAL A 201 -3.95 -3.23 -17.29
C VAL A 201 -4.56 -2.99 -18.67
N PRO A 202 -5.86 -3.26 -18.89
CA PRO A 202 -6.48 -3.11 -20.21
C PRO A 202 -6.44 -1.69 -20.77
N SER A 203 -6.39 -0.68 -19.89
CA SER A 203 -6.30 0.74 -20.30
C SER A 203 -5.03 1.06 -21.09
N VAL A 204 -4.03 0.16 -21.13
CA VAL A 204 -2.83 0.39 -21.93
C VAL A 204 -3.12 0.53 -23.43
N PHE A 205 -4.20 -0.07 -23.93
CA PHE A 205 -4.61 0.08 -25.33
C PHE A 205 -4.97 1.52 -25.72
N ASP A 206 -5.48 2.30 -24.78
CA ASP A 206 -5.97 3.66 -25.07
C ASP A 206 -4.82 4.68 -25.11
N ALA A 207 -3.68 4.36 -24.48
CA ALA A 207 -2.52 5.25 -24.35
C ALA A 207 -2.87 6.63 -23.76
N THR A 208 -3.70 6.63 -22.71
CA THR A 208 -4.17 7.84 -22.03
C THR A 208 -3.26 8.23 -20.85
N PRO A 209 -3.36 9.46 -20.34
CA PRO A 209 -2.69 9.85 -19.10
C PRO A 209 -3.07 8.95 -17.92
N GLU A 210 -4.32 8.49 -17.88
CA GLU A 210 -4.84 7.60 -16.84
C GLU A 210 -4.20 6.21 -16.92
N SER A 211 -3.90 5.71 -18.13
CA SER A 211 -3.24 4.41 -18.30
C SER A 211 -1.83 4.39 -17.69
N LEU A 212 -1.08 5.50 -17.74
CA LEU A 212 0.22 5.63 -17.06
C LEU A 212 0.08 5.38 -15.55
N THR A 213 -1.00 5.87 -14.95
CA THR A 213 -1.24 5.70 -13.50
C THR A 213 -1.61 4.27 -13.16
N GLU A 214 -2.33 3.58 -14.04
CA GLU A 214 -2.64 2.16 -13.88
C GLU A 214 -1.38 1.30 -14.07
N VAL A 215 -0.51 1.66 -15.03
CA VAL A 215 0.79 1.00 -15.25
C VAL A 215 1.70 1.17 -14.03
N ASP A 216 1.90 2.40 -13.55
CA ASP A 216 2.72 2.67 -12.35
C ASP A 216 2.21 1.86 -11.15
N PHE A 217 0.89 1.86 -10.92
CA PHE A 217 0.28 1.11 -9.82
C PHE A 217 0.48 -0.41 -9.98
N TYR A 218 0.24 -0.97 -11.16
CA TYR A 218 0.42 -2.39 -11.43
C TYR A 218 1.88 -2.82 -11.18
N LEU A 219 2.84 -2.08 -11.73
CA LEU A 219 4.26 -2.39 -11.55
C LEU A 219 4.67 -2.32 -10.07
N TRP A 220 4.08 -1.37 -9.31
CA TRP A 220 4.35 -1.22 -7.87
C TRP A 220 3.73 -2.35 -7.05
N ARG A 221 2.51 -2.77 -7.42
CA ARG A 221 1.75 -3.84 -6.77
C ARG A 221 2.46 -5.18 -6.90
N GLU A 222 2.94 -5.49 -8.10
CA GLU A 222 3.61 -6.76 -8.42
C GLU A 222 5.09 -6.82 -8.01
N GLU A 223 5.59 -5.77 -7.35
CA GLU A 223 7.03 -5.60 -7.08
C GLU A 223 7.88 -5.88 -8.33
N PHE A 224 7.45 -5.33 -9.47
CA PHE A 224 8.01 -5.67 -10.78
C PHE A 224 9.55 -5.56 -10.85
N PRO A 225 10.19 -4.53 -10.24
CA PRO A 225 11.64 -4.38 -10.25
C PRO A 225 12.42 -5.49 -9.55
N THR A 226 11.83 -6.17 -8.56
CA THR A 226 12.49 -7.20 -7.73
C THR A 226 12.04 -8.61 -8.07
N SER A 227 10.93 -8.78 -8.79
CA SER A 227 10.38 -10.09 -9.17
C SER A 227 11.02 -10.71 -10.43
N ARG A 228 11.89 -9.98 -11.14
CA ARG A 228 12.50 -10.41 -12.42
C ARG A 228 14.00 -10.10 -12.47
N PRO A 229 14.78 -10.84 -13.28
CA PRO A 229 16.20 -10.55 -13.49
C PRO A 229 16.41 -9.14 -14.05
N ARG A 230 17.44 -8.44 -13.56
CA ARG A 230 17.71 -7.04 -13.92
C ARG A 230 17.98 -6.90 -15.42
N GLU A 231 18.71 -7.84 -16.00
CA GLU A 231 19.06 -7.84 -17.42
C GLU A 231 17.82 -7.91 -18.31
N ALA A 232 16.82 -8.70 -17.91
CA ALA A 232 15.55 -8.81 -18.65
C ALA A 232 14.71 -7.52 -18.54
N ILE A 233 14.72 -6.89 -17.37
CA ILE A 233 14.06 -5.58 -17.17
C ILE A 233 14.70 -4.52 -18.07
N ASP A 234 16.03 -4.43 -18.07
CA ASP A 234 16.77 -3.44 -18.84
C ASP A 234 16.66 -3.66 -20.36
N ALA A 235 16.64 -4.92 -20.81
CA ALA A 235 16.56 -5.25 -22.23
C ALA A 235 15.14 -5.10 -22.82
N HIS A 236 14.09 -5.29 -22.02
CA HIS A 236 12.72 -5.39 -22.53
C HIS A 236 11.74 -4.41 -21.88
N ALA A 237 11.66 -4.38 -20.55
CA ALA A 237 10.66 -3.59 -19.85
C ALA A 237 10.98 -2.09 -19.89
N VAL A 238 12.24 -1.70 -19.69
CA VAL A 238 12.67 -0.29 -19.73
C VAL A 238 12.42 0.33 -21.12
N PRO A 239 12.83 -0.28 -22.25
CA PRO A 239 12.52 0.23 -23.58
C PRO A 239 11.01 0.33 -23.84
N ALA A 240 10.24 -0.70 -23.50
CA ALA A 240 8.81 -0.72 -23.75
C ALA A 240 8.07 0.37 -22.95
N LEU A 241 8.43 0.52 -21.67
CA LEU A 241 7.84 1.50 -20.77
C LEU A 241 8.19 2.94 -21.17
N GLY A 242 9.46 3.19 -21.53
CA GLY A 242 9.92 4.49 -21.98
C GLY A 242 9.26 4.93 -23.29
N ALA A 243 9.17 4.01 -24.26
CA ALA A 243 8.49 4.25 -25.52
C ALA A 243 7.01 4.56 -25.31
N TYR A 244 6.33 3.77 -24.47
CA TYR A 244 4.92 3.99 -24.16
C TYR A 244 4.66 5.37 -23.54
N LEU A 245 5.46 5.77 -22.53
CA LEU A 245 5.38 7.11 -21.96
C LEU A 245 5.55 8.18 -23.05
N GLY A 246 6.54 8.02 -23.93
CA GLY A 246 6.76 8.95 -25.02
C GLY A 246 5.59 9.06 -26.01
N GLU A 247 4.96 7.94 -26.35
CA GLU A 247 3.73 7.93 -27.18
C GLU A 247 2.57 8.67 -26.52
N VAL A 248 2.38 8.51 -25.20
CA VAL A 248 1.37 9.28 -24.45
C VAL A 248 1.66 10.79 -24.51
N LEU A 249 2.93 11.19 -24.34
CA LEU A 249 3.34 12.60 -24.45
C LEU A 249 3.08 13.17 -25.86
N VAL A 250 3.41 12.41 -26.92
CA VAL A 250 3.15 12.79 -28.30
C VAL A 250 1.66 12.96 -28.56
N ARG A 251 0.87 11.94 -28.21
CA ARG A 251 -0.58 11.90 -28.49
C ARG A 251 -1.37 12.96 -27.72
N HIS A 252 -1.06 13.17 -26.44
CA HIS A 252 -1.91 13.98 -25.56
C HIS A 252 -1.38 15.39 -25.28
N LEU A 253 -0.08 15.62 -25.47
CA LEU A 253 0.54 16.94 -25.27
C LEU A 253 1.07 17.57 -26.56
N GLY A 254 0.81 16.97 -27.72
CA GLY A 254 1.32 17.44 -29.01
C GLY A 254 2.83 17.33 -29.12
N GLY A 255 3.41 16.38 -28.39
CA GLY A 255 4.86 16.17 -28.35
C GLY A 255 5.42 15.75 -29.71
N GLN A 256 6.72 15.96 -29.90
CA GLN A 256 7.44 15.51 -31.09
C GLN A 256 8.69 14.72 -30.71
N TRP A 257 8.81 13.51 -31.26
CA TRP A 257 10.01 12.69 -31.09
C TRP A 257 11.23 13.37 -31.73
N LEU A 258 12.33 13.37 -30.98
CA LEU A 258 13.68 13.64 -31.43
C LEU A 258 14.47 12.34 -31.26
N PRO A 259 14.46 11.47 -32.28
CA PRO A 259 15.04 10.13 -32.16
C PRO A 259 16.56 10.20 -32.06
N ARG A 260 17.11 9.24 -31.32
CA ARG A 260 18.55 9.08 -31.08
C ARG A 260 18.99 7.64 -31.26
N GLN A 261 20.26 7.42 -31.61
CA GLN A 261 20.83 6.08 -31.69
C GLN A 261 20.76 5.34 -30.35
N LYS A 262 21.02 6.03 -29.24
CA LYS A 262 20.84 5.49 -27.88
C LYS A 262 19.47 5.87 -27.35
N LEU A 263 18.70 4.88 -26.88
CA LEU A 263 17.36 5.10 -26.34
C LEU A 263 17.35 6.09 -25.17
N GLU A 264 18.35 6.02 -24.29
CA GLU A 264 18.48 6.93 -23.14
C GLU A 264 18.66 8.39 -23.55
N GLU A 265 19.13 8.66 -24.76
CA GLU A 265 19.27 10.02 -25.29
C GLU A 265 18.01 10.46 -26.05
N ALA A 266 17.10 9.55 -26.41
CA ALA A 266 15.90 9.82 -27.19
C ALA A 266 14.92 10.71 -26.42
N GLN A 267 14.38 11.71 -27.10
CA GLN A 267 13.65 12.81 -26.46
C GLN A 267 12.27 13.01 -27.06
N VAL A 268 11.34 13.52 -26.25
CA VAL A 268 10.06 14.06 -26.71
C VAL A 268 10.00 15.55 -26.39
N ARG A 269 9.93 16.39 -27.42
CA ARG A 269 9.78 17.83 -27.28
C ARG A 269 8.32 18.16 -26.97
N VAL A 270 8.05 18.79 -25.82
CA VAL A 270 6.75 19.33 -25.42
C VAL A 270 6.97 20.77 -24.95
N GLY A 271 6.37 21.74 -25.65
CA GLY A 271 6.58 23.16 -25.37
C GLY A 271 8.08 23.54 -25.40
N PRO A 272 8.62 24.22 -24.38
CA PRO A 272 10.01 24.63 -24.28
C PRO A 272 10.94 23.55 -23.68
N ARG A 273 10.46 22.31 -23.49
CA ARG A 273 11.24 21.23 -22.85
C ARG A 273 11.36 20.00 -23.73
N LEU A 274 12.49 19.31 -23.58
CA LEU A 274 12.80 18.01 -24.16
C LEU A 274 12.76 17.00 -23.02
N TRP A 275 11.78 16.11 -23.02
CA TRP A 275 11.61 15.08 -22.01
C TRP A 275 12.39 13.82 -22.42
N LEU A 276 12.88 13.05 -21.45
CA LEU A 276 13.69 11.83 -21.65
C LEU A 276 12.94 10.58 -21.13
N PRO A 277 11.98 10.02 -21.89
CA PRO A 277 11.09 8.96 -21.39
C PRO A 277 11.81 7.68 -20.98
N PHE A 278 12.84 7.28 -21.73
CA PHE A 278 13.58 6.04 -21.47
C PHE A 278 14.42 6.11 -20.19
N ILE A 279 14.99 7.28 -19.88
CA ILE A 279 15.68 7.50 -18.59
C ILE A 279 14.66 7.42 -17.45
N ARG A 280 13.51 8.08 -17.59
CA ARG A 280 12.45 8.01 -16.58
C ARG A 280 12.03 6.56 -16.30
N ALA A 281 11.78 5.77 -17.35
CA ALA A 281 11.44 4.36 -17.23
C ALA A 281 12.52 3.53 -16.53
N ARG A 282 13.80 3.79 -16.83
CA ARG A 282 14.93 3.14 -16.14
C ARG A 282 14.93 3.45 -14.64
N HIS A 283 14.75 4.73 -14.28
CA HIS A 283 14.69 5.15 -12.88
C HIS A 283 13.51 4.51 -12.16
N ALA A 284 12.32 4.55 -12.76
CA ALA A 284 11.10 3.94 -12.21
C ALA A 284 11.29 2.46 -11.91
N LEU A 285 11.88 1.70 -12.83
CA LEU A 285 12.08 0.27 -12.70
C LEU A 285 13.33 -0.13 -11.88
N SER A 286 13.93 0.77 -11.10
CA SER A 286 15.10 0.46 -10.27
C SER A 286 14.75 -0.21 -8.94
N SER A 287 13.60 0.11 -8.35
CA SER A 287 13.11 -0.47 -7.10
C SER A 287 11.61 -0.22 -6.95
N ARG A 288 10.97 -0.89 -5.99
CA ARG A 288 9.56 -0.65 -5.67
C ARG A 288 9.29 0.82 -5.27
N GLN A 289 10.18 1.43 -4.47
CA GLN A 289 10.05 2.84 -4.09
C GLN A 289 10.25 3.78 -5.28
N ALA A 290 11.17 3.45 -6.19
CA ALA A 290 11.42 4.26 -7.37
C ALA A 290 10.24 4.32 -8.34
N LEU A 291 9.32 3.35 -8.32
CA LEU A 291 8.06 3.45 -9.07
C LEU A 291 7.15 4.58 -8.57
N LEU A 292 7.33 5.05 -7.33
CA LEU A 292 6.65 6.24 -6.80
C LEU A 292 7.48 7.50 -7.07
N ASP A 293 8.77 7.47 -6.73
CA ASP A 293 9.68 8.62 -6.86
C ASP A 293 9.90 9.03 -8.33
N ALA A 294 9.94 8.04 -9.21
CA ALA A 294 10.13 8.19 -10.65
C ALA A 294 8.90 7.75 -11.47
N SER A 295 7.69 7.87 -10.90
CA SER A 295 6.43 7.50 -11.58
C SER A 295 6.25 8.19 -12.95
N LEU A 296 5.68 7.48 -13.92
CA LEU A 296 5.38 8.01 -15.24
C LEU A 296 4.26 9.05 -15.17
N THR A 297 3.27 8.82 -14.31
CA THR A 297 2.17 9.76 -14.05
C THR A 297 2.68 11.13 -13.68
N GLN A 298 3.66 11.21 -12.77
CA GLN A 298 4.22 12.48 -12.36
C GLN A 298 4.89 13.19 -13.54
N LEU A 299 5.74 12.48 -14.30
CA LEU A 299 6.44 13.10 -15.44
C LEU A 299 5.43 13.66 -16.45
N TYR A 300 4.39 12.91 -16.78
CA TYR A 300 3.32 13.38 -17.67
C TYR A 300 2.67 14.66 -17.14
N ARG A 301 2.28 14.70 -15.85
CA ARG A 301 1.62 15.88 -15.24
C ARG A 301 2.54 17.10 -15.21
N VAL A 302 3.83 16.91 -14.95
CA VAL A 302 4.81 18.01 -15.01
C VAL A 302 4.99 18.49 -16.46
N ALA A 303 5.07 17.58 -17.43
CA ALA A 303 5.13 17.93 -18.85
C ALA A 303 3.89 18.71 -19.32
N GLU A 304 2.71 18.29 -18.85
CA GLU A 304 1.43 18.96 -19.13
C GLU A 304 1.41 20.41 -18.65
N ARG A 305 1.96 20.69 -17.45
CA ARG A 305 2.08 22.07 -16.94
C ARG A 305 3.01 22.94 -17.76
N HIS A 306 4.02 22.36 -18.40
CA HIS A 306 5.05 23.07 -19.15
C HIS A 306 4.81 23.05 -20.67
N ARG A 307 3.62 22.64 -21.14
CA ARG A 307 3.33 22.59 -22.58
C ARG A 307 3.15 23.95 -23.25
N GLY A 308 2.89 25.01 -22.47
CA GLY A 308 2.63 26.38 -22.91
C GLY A 308 3.74 27.35 -22.53
#